data_AF-A2CBW2-F1
#
_entry.id   AF-A2CBW2-F1
#
_cell.length_a   1.000
_cell.length_b   1.000
_cell.length_c   1.000
_cell.angle_alpha   90.00
_cell.angle_beta   90.00
_cell.angle_gamma   90.00
#
_symmetry.space_group_name_H-M   'P 1'
#
loop_
_entity.id
_entity.type
_entity.pdbx_description
1 polymer ?
#
loop_
_entity_poly.entity_id
_entity_poly.type
_entity_poly.pdbx_seq_one_letter_code
_entity_poly.pdbx_strand_id
1 'polypeptide(L)'
;MKSAVTTVITAADAAGRFPDISDLKAVKASFDRAAARMEAAEKLASGIDNVTADALKAVYSDGKYDLATRDKCARDINHYLRLINYCLIAGSTGPLDEWGIAGVREVFRTLGIPTSAYIEAFSYIRERVCVPRDMDQQAANEFKDLLNYLINALS
;
A
#
# COMPACT_ATOMS: atom_id res chain seq x y z
N MET A 1 -15.08 -3.24 0.24
CA MET A 1 -13.89 -3.06 1.11
C MET A 1 -13.61 -4.29 1.96
N LYS A 2 -12.61 -5.09 1.56
CA LYS A 2 -12.12 -6.25 2.32
C LYS A 2 -11.43 -5.81 3.61
N SER A 3 -11.75 -6.39 4.76
CA SER A 3 -11.06 -6.24 6.05
C SER A 3 -11.31 -7.47 6.91
N ALA A 4 -10.62 -7.63 8.06
CA ALA A 4 -10.86 -8.75 8.97
C ALA A 4 -12.34 -8.81 9.41
N VAL A 5 -12.95 -7.66 9.69
CA VAL A 5 -14.37 -7.56 10.11
C VAL A 5 -15.31 -7.85 8.94
N THR A 6 -15.12 -7.22 7.78
CA THR A 6 -16.04 -7.43 6.65
C THR A 6 -15.95 -8.85 6.11
N THR A 7 -14.78 -9.48 6.18
CA THR A 7 -14.58 -10.88 5.75
C THR A 7 -15.39 -11.85 6.61
N VAL A 8 -15.34 -11.73 7.95
CA VAL A 8 -16.08 -12.64 8.83
C VAL A 8 -17.58 -12.40 8.76
N ILE A 9 -18.03 -11.14 8.65
CA ILE A 9 -19.45 -10.83 8.51
C ILE A 9 -19.99 -11.38 7.20
N THR A 10 -19.28 -11.18 6.09
CA THR A 10 -19.70 -11.69 4.78
C THR A 10 -19.77 -13.22 4.77
N ALA A 11 -18.81 -13.90 5.41
CA ALA A 11 -18.82 -15.36 5.52
C ALA A 11 -19.98 -15.87 6.39
N ALA A 12 -20.30 -15.19 7.49
CA ALA A 12 -21.43 -15.53 8.35
C ALA A 12 -22.77 -15.31 7.65
N ASP A 13 -22.93 -14.19 6.95
CA ASP A 13 -24.13 -13.83 6.19
C ASP A 13 -24.40 -14.83 5.05
N ALA A 14 -23.36 -15.18 4.28
CA ALA A 14 -23.45 -16.18 3.21
C ALA A 14 -23.89 -17.57 3.71
N ALA A 15 -23.61 -17.89 4.98
CA ALA A 15 -24.03 -19.12 5.64
C ALA A 15 -25.32 -18.97 6.46
N GLY A 16 -25.94 -17.78 6.48
CA GLY A 16 -27.16 -17.50 7.25
C GLY A 16 -26.99 -17.68 8.76
N ARG A 17 -25.78 -17.52 9.29
CA ARG A 17 -25.45 -17.74 10.70
C ARG A 17 -25.11 -16.44 11.41
N PHE A 18 -25.32 -16.41 12.72
CA PHE A 18 -24.75 -15.36 13.57
C PHE A 18 -23.23 -15.52 13.67
N PRO A 19 -22.49 -14.43 13.99
CA PRO A 19 -21.07 -14.52 14.28
C PRO A 19 -20.77 -15.48 15.44
N ASP A 20 -19.75 -16.31 15.28
CA ASP A 20 -19.35 -17.31 16.26
C ASP A 20 -17.97 -16.98 16.88
N ILE A 21 -17.48 -17.88 17.75
CA ILE A 21 -16.19 -17.70 18.44
C ILE A 21 -15.01 -17.63 17.45
N SER A 22 -15.09 -18.32 16.31
CA SER A 22 -14.03 -18.30 15.30
C SER A 22 -13.95 -16.93 14.62
N ASP A 23 -15.09 -16.30 14.33
CA ASP A 23 -15.15 -14.96 13.77
C ASP A 23 -14.56 -13.92 14.73
N LEU A 24 -14.93 -14.00 16.01
CA LEU A 24 -14.42 -13.09 17.04
C LEU A 24 -12.91 -13.24 17.24
N LYS A 25 -12.38 -14.48 17.15
CA LYS A 25 -10.93 -14.74 17.20
C LYS A 25 -10.20 -14.14 15.99
N ALA A 26 -10.78 -14.24 14.79
CA ALA A 26 -10.18 -13.65 13.59
C ALA A 26 -10.09 -12.12 13.69
N VAL A 27 -11.15 -11.47 14.20
CA VAL A 27 -11.15 -10.02 14.44
C VAL A 27 -10.13 -9.65 15.52
N LYS A 28 -10.05 -10.41 16.62
CA LYS A 28 -9.05 -10.19 17.68
C LYS A 28 -7.62 -10.26 17.14
N ALA A 29 -7.30 -11.24 16.31
CA ALA A 29 -5.97 -11.36 15.72
C ALA A 29 -5.58 -10.13 14.87
N SER A 30 -6.54 -9.48 14.22
CA SER A 30 -6.32 -8.21 13.51
C SER A 30 -6.08 -7.04 14.45
N PHE A 31 -6.73 -7.02 15.62
CA PHE A 31 -6.48 -6.03 16.68
C PHE A 31 -5.10 -6.20 17.31
N ASP A 32 -4.65 -7.44 17.53
CA ASP A 32 -3.33 -7.70 18.11
C ASP A 32 -2.18 -7.16 17.21
N ARG A 33 -2.41 -7.05 15.88
CA ARG A 33 -1.48 -6.43 14.93
C ARG A 33 -1.69 -4.93 14.71
N ALA A 34 -2.74 -4.35 15.32
CA ALA A 34 -3.12 -2.96 15.07
C ALA A 34 -2.03 -1.96 15.46
N ALA A 35 -1.31 -2.21 16.55
CA ALA A 35 -0.24 -1.31 17.00
C ALA A 35 0.83 -1.09 15.90
N ALA A 36 1.36 -2.18 15.34
CA ALA A 36 2.39 -2.14 14.31
C ALA A 36 1.94 -1.40 13.03
N ARG A 37 0.75 -1.75 12.51
CA ARG A 37 0.22 -1.10 11.29
C ARG A 37 -0.16 0.37 11.51
N MET A 38 -0.62 0.73 12.71
CA MET A 38 -0.94 2.12 13.06
C MET A 38 0.32 2.98 13.22
N GLU A 39 1.42 2.43 13.77
CA GLU A 39 2.72 3.11 13.79
C GLU A 39 3.19 3.41 12.37
N ALA A 40 3.20 2.39 11.49
CA ALA A 40 3.57 2.57 10.09
C ALA A 40 2.68 3.62 9.40
N ALA A 41 1.39 3.64 9.69
CA ALA A 41 0.45 4.62 9.13
C ALA A 41 0.77 6.05 9.59
N GLU A 42 1.07 6.25 10.87
CA GLU A 42 1.44 7.57 11.41
C GLU A 42 2.76 8.08 10.80
N LYS A 43 3.78 7.22 10.72
CA LYS A 43 5.07 7.55 10.11
C LYS A 43 4.94 7.89 8.64
N LEU A 44 4.16 7.11 7.89
CA LEU A 44 3.90 7.40 6.49
C LEU A 44 3.12 8.70 6.31
N ALA A 45 2.08 8.94 7.11
CA ALA A 45 1.28 10.17 7.01
C ALA A 45 2.10 11.44 7.28
N SER A 46 3.02 11.39 8.24
CA SER A 46 3.90 12.53 8.56
C SER A 46 5.01 12.78 7.54
N GLY A 47 5.39 11.76 6.74
CA GLY A 47 6.52 11.81 5.83
C GLY A 47 6.22 11.62 4.34
N ILE A 48 4.94 11.50 3.95
CA ILE A 48 4.53 11.03 2.62
C ILE A 48 5.13 11.87 1.47
N ASP A 49 5.19 13.19 1.63
CA ASP A 49 5.72 14.09 0.59
C ASP A 49 7.24 13.93 0.44
N ASN A 50 7.98 13.76 1.54
CA ASN A 50 9.42 13.52 1.53
C ASN A 50 9.74 12.16 0.91
N VAL A 51 9.00 11.11 1.27
CA VAL A 51 9.15 9.77 0.69
C VAL A 51 8.89 9.79 -0.82
N THR A 52 7.87 10.52 -1.26
CA THR A 52 7.55 10.71 -2.68
C THR A 52 8.69 11.43 -3.41
N ALA A 53 9.20 12.52 -2.84
CA ALA A 53 10.27 13.32 -3.45
C ALA A 53 11.58 12.52 -3.59
N ASP A 54 11.94 11.75 -2.57
CA ASP A 54 13.13 10.89 -2.58
C ASP A 54 13.02 9.79 -3.64
N ALA A 55 11.86 9.12 -3.73
CA ALA A 55 11.60 8.10 -4.74
C ALA A 55 11.64 8.67 -6.16
N LEU A 56 11.04 9.84 -6.37
CA LEU A 56 11.03 10.52 -7.66
C LEU A 56 12.46 10.91 -8.10
N LYS A 57 13.28 11.38 -7.17
CA LYS A 57 14.69 11.69 -7.44
C LYS A 57 15.46 10.45 -7.86
N ALA A 58 15.22 9.31 -7.22
CA ALA A 58 15.87 8.04 -7.55
C ALA A 58 15.44 7.49 -8.93
N VAL A 59 14.16 7.64 -9.30
CA VAL A 59 13.65 7.14 -10.59
C VAL A 59 14.13 8.00 -11.77
N TYR A 60 14.19 9.31 -11.60
CA TYR A 60 14.54 10.25 -12.68
C TYR A 60 16.04 10.58 -12.76
N SER A 61 16.89 10.10 -11.84
CA SER A 61 18.33 10.41 -11.84
C SER A 61 19.05 9.90 -13.09
N ASP A 62 18.60 8.79 -13.65
CA ASP A 62 19.30 8.08 -14.73
C ASP A 62 18.86 8.53 -16.13
N GLY A 63 17.95 9.50 -16.24
CA GLY A 63 17.46 10.03 -17.51
C GLY A 63 16.61 9.05 -18.34
N LYS A 64 16.17 7.92 -17.77
CA LYS A 64 15.38 6.88 -18.44
C LYS A 64 13.96 7.31 -18.83
N TYR A 65 13.40 8.28 -18.12
CA TYR A 65 12.00 8.71 -18.24
C TYR A 65 11.91 10.20 -18.60
N ASP A 66 10.87 10.57 -19.35
CA ASP A 66 10.64 11.95 -19.78
C ASP A 66 10.25 12.85 -18.60
N LEU A 67 11.02 13.93 -18.43
CA LEU A 67 10.81 14.94 -17.39
C LEU A 67 9.43 15.60 -17.48
N ALA A 68 8.80 15.68 -18.66
CA ALA A 68 7.46 16.24 -18.80
C ALA A 68 6.38 15.40 -18.06
N THR A 69 6.66 14.12 -17.79
CA THR A 69 5.74 13.22 -17.06
C THR A 69 5.98 13.20 -15.55
N ARG A 70 7.04 13.87 -15.08
CA ARG A 70 7.52 13.83 -13.70
C ARG A 70 6.47 14.24 -12.67
N ASP A 71 5.75 15.33 -12.90
CA ASP A 71 4.80 15.85 -11.91
C ASP A 71 3.56 14.95 -11.77
N LYS A 72 3.10 14.36 -12.88
CA LYS A 72 2.00 13.37 -12.85
C LYS A 72 2.45 12.07 -12.19
N CYS A 73 3.67 11.62 -12.46
CA CYS A 73 4.26 10.46 -11.80
C CYS A 73 4.39 10.69 -10.28
N ALA A 74 4.84 11.89 -9.85
CA ALA A 74 4.91 12.26 -8.44
C ALA A 74 3.54 12.19 -7.75
N ARG A 75 2.50 12.73 -8.40
CA ARG A 75 1.11 12.66 -7.92
C ARG A 75 0.66 11.21 -7.77
N ASP A 76 0.95 10.36 -8.75
CA ASP A 76 0.50 8.97 -8.77
C ASP A 76 1.24 8.13 -7.70
N ILE A 77 2.55 8.34 -7.51
CA ILE A 77 3.30 7.73 -6.40
C ILE A 77 2.70 8.14 -5.05
N ASN A 78 2.44 9.43 -4.85
CA ASN A 78 1.81 9.94 -3.63
C ASN A 78 0.41 9.31 -3.43
N HIS A 79 -0.36 9.17 -4.50
CA HIS A 79 -1.66 8.50 -4.47
C HIS A 79 -1.55 7.05 -3.98
N TYR A 80 -0.62 6.26 -4.51
CA TYR A 80 -0.39 4.89 -4.05
C TYR A 80 0.10 4.82 -2.60
N LEU A 81 0.97 5.71 -2.17
CA LEU A 81 1.40 5.78 -0.76
C LEU A 81 0.23 6.14 0.17
N ARG A 82 -0.70 7.00 -0.28
CA ARG A 82 -1.92 7.29 0.46
C ARG A 82 -2.85 6.08 0.51
N LEU A 83 -2.98 5.30 -0.57
CA LEU A 83 -3.73 4.05 -0.53
C LEU A 83 -3.08 3.00 0.37
N ILE A 84 -1.74 2.91 0.39
CA ILE A 84 -1.01 2.07 1.35
C ILE A 84 -1.28 2.52 2.78
N ASN A 85 -1.32 3.83 3.05
CA ASN A 85 -1.71 4.37 4.36
C ASN A 85 -3.12 3.92 4.76
N TYR A 86 -4.08 3.97 3.83
CA TYR A 86 -5.43 3.46 4.07
C TYR A 86 -5.47 1.96 4.32
N CYS A 87 -4.66 1.18 3.61
CA CYS A 87 -4.51 -0.25 3.83
C CYS A 87 -3.97 -0.58 5.23
N LEU A 88 -3.00 0.20 5.73
CA LEU A 88 -2.47 0.07 7.09
C LEU A 88 -3.55 0.35 8.14
N ILE A 89 -4.33 1.44 7.96
CA ILE A 89 -5.44 1.80 8.86
C ILE A 89 -6.56 0.75 8.81
N ALA A 90 -6.90 0.25 7.62
CA ALA A 90 -7.92 -0.78 7.45
C ALA A 90 -7.45 -2.18 7.86
N GLY A 91 -6.15 -2.43 7.90
CA GLY A 91 -5.55 -3.75 8.16
C GLY A 91 -5.84 -4.73 7.04
N SER A 92 -5.81 -4.25 5.80
CA SER A 92 -6.26 -5.02 4.62
C SER A 92 -5.77 -4.38 3.32
N THR A 93 -5.81 -5.12 2.22
CA THR A 93 -5.48 -4.63 0.87
C THR A 93 -6.63 -3.92 0.17
N GLY A 94 -7.84 -3.89 0.78
CA GLY A 94 -9.07 -3.42 0.12
C GLY A 94 -8.97 -2.04 -0.54
N PRO A 95 -8.44 -1.01 0.14
CA PRO A 95 -8.25 0.32 -0.48
C PRO A 95 -7.34 0.31 -1.71
N LEU A 96 -6.25 -0.47 -1.70
CA LEU A 96 -5.39 -0.63 -2.88
C LEU A 96 -6.11 -1.38 -4.00
N ASP A 97 -6.80 -2.47 -3.66
CA ASP A 97 -7.51 -3.32 -4.63
C ASP A 97 -8.57 -2.52 -5.40
N GLU A 98 -9.42 -1.81 -4.66
CA GLU A 98 -10.61 -1.14 -5.21
C GLU A 98 -10.28 0.21 -5.87
N TRP A 99 -9.28 0.94 -5.38
CA TRP A 99 -9.03 2.33 -5.81
C TRP A 99 -7.70 2.54 -6.55
N GLY A 100 -6.79 1.58 -6.49
CA GLY A 100 -5.46 1.68 -7.13
C GLY A 100 -5.23 0.62 -8.21
N ILE A 101 -5.54 -0.65 -7.92
CA ILE A 101 -5.15 -1.79 -8.76
C ILE A 101 -6.23 -2.11 -9.80
N ALA A 102 -7.50 -2.09 -9.43
CA ALA A 102 -8.59 -2.37 -10.36
C ALA A 102 -8.58 -1.38 -11.55
N GLY A 103 -8.34 -1.89 -12.76
CA GLY A 103 -8.33 -1.10 -14.00
C GLY A 103 -7.00 -0.41 -14.35
N VAL A 104 -5.97 -0.50 -13.50
CA VAL A 104 -4.70 0.24 -13.76
C VAL A 104 -3.99 -0.26 -15.01
N ARG A 105 -4.04 -1.56 -15.29
CA ARG A 105 -3.35 -2.16 -16.44
C ARG A 105 -3.93 -1.66 -17.76
N GLU A 106 -5.24 -1.50 -17.83
CA GLU A 106 -5.95 -0.94 -18.97
C GLU A 106 -5.61 0.54 -19.16
N VAL A 107 -5.61 1.32 -18.08
CA VAL A 107 -5.28 2.75 -18.11
C VAL A 107 -3.84 2.98 -18.56
N PHE A 108 -2.87 2.31 -17.93
CA PHE A 108 -1.45 2.50 -18.23
C PHE A 108 -1.11 2.04 -19.65
N ARG A 109 -1.68 0.92 -20.11
CA ARG A 109 -1.50 0.44 -21.49
C ARG A 109 -2.06 1.44 -22.50
N THR A 110 -3.26 1.95 -22.26
CA THR A 110 -3.94 2.87 -23.19
C THR A 110 -3.23 4.21 -23.28
N LEU A 111 -2.68 4.71 -22.16
CA LEU A 111 -1.97 5.97 -22.08
C LEU A 111 -0.46 5.85 -22.40
N GLY A 112 0.03 4.64 -22.69
CA GLY A 112 1.46 4.40 -22.95
C GLY A 112 2.37 4.69 -21.75
N ILE A 113 1.85 4.55 -20.53
CA ILE A 113 2.58 4.83 -19.30
C ILE A 113 3.37 3.58 -18.90
N PRO A 114 4.71 3.65 -18.76
CA PRO A 114 5.52 2.49 -18.37
C PRO A 114 5.32 2.16 -16.89
N THR A 115 4.91 0.92 -16.59
CA THR A 115 4.82 0.42 -15.20
C THR A 115 6.17 0.35 -14.50
N SER A 116 7.27 0.24 -15.26
CA SER A 116 8.64 0.13 -14.72
C SER A 116 9.01 1.31 -13.82
N ALA A 117 8.61 2.54 -14.17
CA ALA A 117 8.89 3.73 -13.36
C ALA A 117 8.26 3.64 -11.97
N TYR A 118 7.04 3.09 -11.89
CA TYR A 118 6.33 2.88 -10.63
C TYR A 118 6.95 1.75 -9.82
N ILE A 119 7.29 0.63 -10.46
CA ILE A 119 7.94 -0.50 -9.79
C ILE A 119 9.30 -0.09 -9.22
N GLU A 120 10.09 0.70 -9.96
CA GLU A 120 11.37 1.25 -9.50
C GLU A 120 11.16 2.20 -8.31
N ALA A 121 10.16 3.08 -8.37
CA ALA A 121 9.81 3.98 -7.26
C ALA A 121 9.45 3.21 -5.98
N PHE A 122 8.54 2.23 -6.07
CA PHE A 122 8.08 1.48 -4.90
C PHE A 122 9.17 0.54 -4.36
N SER A 123 9.99 -0.03 -5.24
CA SER A 123 11.16 -0.82 -4.84
C SER A 123 12.17 0.04 -4.10
N TYR A 124 12.47 1.25 -4.60
CA TYR A 124 13.33 2.20 -3.89
C TYR A 124 12.80 2.52 -2.50
N ILE A 125 11.51 2.84 -2.38
CA ILE A 125 10.88 3.14 -1.08
C ILE A 125 11.01 1.95 -0.13
N ARG A 126 10.74 0.73 -0.61
CA ARG A 126 10.85 -0.51 0.18
C ARG A 126 12.26 -0.72 0.73
N GLU A 127 13.28 -0.55 -0.09
CA GLU A 127 14.69 -0.72 0.30
C GLU A 127 15.20 0.42 1.19
N ARG A 128 14.63 1.62 1.05
CA ARG A 128 15.04 2.81 1.82
C ARG A 128 14.63 2.76 3.30
N VAL A 129 13.59 1.99 3.64
CA VAL A 129 13.09 1.86 5.03
C VAL A 129 14.17 1.25 5.92
N CYS A 130 14.56 2.00 6.95
CA CYS A 130 15.59 1.62 7.91
C CYS A 130 15.00 1.39 9.32
N VAL A 131 15.19 0.18 9.86
CA VAL A 131 14.81 -0.18 11.23
C VAL A 131 16.05 -0.09 12.14
N PRO A 132 15.99 0.55 13.32
CA PRO A 132 14.83 1.16 13.99
C PRO A 132 14.66 2.67 13.72
N ARG A 133 15.42 3.25 12.78
CA ARG A 133 15.45 4.71 12.56
C ARG A 133 14.08 5.26 12.17
N ASP A 134 13.42 4.63 11.21
CA ASP A 134 12.20 5.15 10.58
C ASP A 134 10.94 4.62 11.29
N MET A 135 10.95 3.34 11.72
CA MET A 135 9.88 2.65 12.45
C MET A 135 10.40 1.34 13.08
N ASP A 136 9.58 0.70 13.91
CA ASP A 136 9.88 -0.61 14.48
C ASP A 136 9.91 -1.74 13.42
N GLN A 137 10.35 -2.94 13.82
CA GLN A 137 10.47 -4.08 12.90
C GLN A 137 9.10 -4.59 12.40
N GLN A 138 8.05 -4.56 13.22
CA GLN A 138 6.74 -5.09 12.84
C GLN A 138 6.00 -4.11 11.91
N ALA A 139 6.04 -2.82 12.22
CA ALA A 139 5.56 -1.72 11.40
C ALA A 139 6.26 -1.73 10.03
N ALA A 140 7.59 -1.92 10.02
CA ALA A 140 8.34 -2.05 8.78
C ALA A 140 7.87 -3.24 7.93
N ASN A 141 7.58 -4.38 8.54
CA ASN A 141 7.07 -5.54 7.82
C ASN A 141 5.68 -5.26 7.22
N GLU A 142 4.74 -4.71 7.99
CA GLU A 142 3.39 -4.37 7.50
C GLU A 142 3.45 -3.38 6.32
N PHE A 143 4.32 -2.37 6.38
CA PHE A 143 4.51 -1.42 5.29
C PHE A 143 5.18 -2.04 4.06
N LYS A 144 6.25 -2.83 4.24
CA LYS A 144 6.97 -3.49 3.14
C LYS A 144 6.10 -4.55 2.46
N ASP A 145 5.25 -5.25 3.19
CA ASP A 145 4.33 -6.24 2.64
C ASP A 145 3.29 -5.60 1.71
N LEU A 146 2.77 -4.42 2.07
CA LEU A 146 1.88 -3.65 1.19
C LEU A 146 2.58 -3.11 -0.06
N LEU A 147 3.84 -2.67 0.07
CA LEU A 147 4.66 -2.29 -1.09
C LEU A 147 4.91 -3.49 -2.02
N ASN A 148 5.24 -4.65 -1.45
CA ASN A 148 5.41 -5.90 -2.21
C ASN A 148 4.13 -6.30 -2.93
N TYR A 149 2.98 -6.20 -2.25
CA TYR A 149 1.68 -6.46 -2.83
C TYR A 149 1.41 -5.56 -4.05
N LEU A 150 1.68 -4.26 -3.92
CA LEU A 150 1.53 -3.30 -5.01
C LEU A 150 2.51 -3.58 -6.18
N ILE A 151 3.78 -3.86 -5.88
CA ILE A 151 4.79 -4.18 -6.90
C ILE A 151 4.38 -5.42 -7.70
N ASN A 152 3.89 -6.47 -7.01
CA ASN A 152 3.41 -7.68 -7.66
C ASN A 152 2.17 -7.42 -8.53
N ALA A 153 1.29 -6.51 -8.13
CA ALA A 153 0.11 -6.14 -8.91
C ALA A 153 0.45 -5.36 -10.20
N LEU A 154 1.55 -4.60 -10.18
CA LEU A 154 2.02 -3.78 -11.31
C LEU A 154 2.98 -4.52 -12.26
N SER A 155 3.53 -5.65 -11.83
CA SER A 155 4.39 -6.53 -12.64
C SER A 155 3.58 -7.34 -13.67
#